data_AF-A0AA94EYR6-F1
#
_entry.id   AF-A0AA94EYR6-F1
#
_cell.length_a   1.000
_cell.length_b   1.000
_cell.length_c   1.000
_cell.angle_alpha   90.00
_cell.angle_beta   90.00
_cell.angle_gamma   90.00
#
_symmetry.space_group_name_H-M   'P 1'
#
loop_
_entity.id
_entity.type
_entity.pdbx_description
1 polymer ?
#
loop_
_entity_poly.entity_id
_entity_poly.type
_entity_poly.pdbx_seq_one_letter_code
_entity_poly.pdbx_strand_id
1 'polypeptide(L)'
;MEVSLKALNSTMKAMNSLPLIYNTNGDWMRSGNTGGTYKDGYITDNIFDAIPDTGIIQRLSYNPGYIKHDWDSDSKNLDMWRFYEEKGNLNSIYDAIVEFEETVAHEIEHEILQAYGGTAYSWQHKGSSYYFPQDTKPVKGEETIKGKISHIDYMDTDGEYYPKTGEIDLMKYYHNLYDKQGRAISTSDLRRTVVSEKDVLSLLWLTKFKIT
;
A
#
# COMPACT_ATOMS: atom_id res chain seq x y z
N MET A 1 -20.81 28.14 -25.03
CA MET A 1 -20.44 26.83 -25.59
C MET A 1 -20.61 25.83 -24.45
N GLU A 2 -21.54 24.90 -24.59
CA GLU A 2 -21.86 23.90 -23.57
C GLU A 2 -21.24 22.58 -24.00
N VAL A 3 -20.41 21.99 -23.13
CA VAL A 3 -19.77 20.69 -23.37
C VAL A 3 -20.52 19.67 -22.53
N SER A 4 -21.14 18.68 -23.19
CA SER A 4 -21.78 17.55 -22.50
C SER A 4 -20.84 16.35 -22.50
N LEU A 5 -20.65 15.74 -21.32
CA LEU A 5 -19.75 14.60 -21.12
C LEU A 5 -20.58 13.34 -20.86
N LYS A 6 -20.27 12.24 -21.56
CA LYS A 6 -20.89 10.92 -21.33
C LYS A 6 -19.82 9.88 -21.02
N ALA A 7 -19.84 9.37 -19.79
CA ALA A 7 -18.96 8.28 -19.38
C ALA A 7 -19.32 6.98 -20.13
N LEU A 8 -18.29 6.25 -20.59
CA LEU A 8 -18.43 4.91 -21.17
C LEU A 8 -17.96 3.88 -20.14
N ASN A 9 -18.87 3.06 -19.63
CA ASN A 9 -18.54 1.97 -18.73
C ASN A 9 -17.99 0.78 -19.53
N SER A 10 -16.69 0.48 -19.39
CA SER A 10 -15.99 -0.62 -20.06
C SER A 10 -15.39 -1.56 -19.01
N THR A 11 -15.51 -2.86 -19.20
CA THR A 11 -14.93 -3.88 -18.30
C THR A 11 -13.49 -4.26 -18.66
N MET A 12 -12.97 -3.83 -19.82
CA MET A 12 -11.57 -4.06 -20.20
C MET A 12 -10.62 -3.23 -19.33
N LYS A 13 -9.71 -3.88 -18.61
CA LYS A 13 -8.81 -3.25 -17.61
C LYS A 13 -9.55 -2.45 -16.54
N ALA A 14 -10.76 -2.87 -16.20
CA ALA A 14 -11.46 -2.31 -15.05
C ALA A 14 -10.74 -2.73 -13.76
N MET A 15 -10.61 -1.79 -12.83
CA MET A 15 -10.15 -2.08 -11.47
C MET A 15 -11.22 -2.89 -10.73
N ASN A 16 -10.82 -3.71 -9.78
CA ASN A 16 -11.78 -4.42 -8.95
C ASN A 16 -12.44 -3.45 -7.96
N SER A 17 -13.59 -3.86 -7.42
CA SER A 17 -14.20 -3.13 -6.31
C SER A 17 -13.40 -3.38 -5.03
N LEU A 18 -13.01 -2.30 -4.35
CA LEU A 18 -12.43 -2.36 -3.01
C LEU A 18 -13.54 -2.15 -1.96
N PRO A 19 -13.88 -3.17 -1.14
CA PRO A 19 -14.83 -2.98 -0.06
C PRO A 19 -14.24 -2.06 1.01
N LEU A 20 -15.05 -1.11 1.47
CA LEU A 20 -14.71 -0.25 2.60
C LEU A 20 -15.28 -0.85 3.89
N ILE A 21 -14.41 -1.10 4.85
CA ILE A 21 -14.75 -1.56 6.20
C ILE A 21 -14.55 -0.39 7.16
N TYR A 22 -15.63 -0.03 7.85
CA TYR A 22 -15.61 0.94 8.94
C TYR A 22 -15.44 0.19 10.26
N ASN A 23 -14.25 0.25 10.85
CA ASN A 23 -13.92 -0.45 12.09
C ASN A 23 -13.82 0.55 13.25
N THR A 24 -14.68 0.38 14.25
CA THR A 24 -14.62 1.20 15.46
C THR A 24 -14.59 0.31 16.69
N ASN A 25 -13.77 0.67 17.68
CA ASN A 25 -13.82 0.04 19.01
C ASN A 25 -13.50 -1.47 18.98
N GLY A 26 -12.54 -1.88 18.15
CA GLY A 26 -12.14 -3.28 17.94
C GLY A 26 -10.63 -3.45 17.71
N ASP A 27 -10.21 -4.65 17.32
CA ASP A 27 -8.83 -4.91 16.91
C ASP A 27 -8.49 -4.15 15.62
N TRP A 28 -7.23 -3.71 15.50
CA TRP A 28 -6.76 -3.00 14.31
C TRP A 28 -6.97 -3.84 13.06
N MET A 29 -7.67 -3.30 12.07
CA MET A 29 -7.93 -3.98 10.81
C MET A 29 -6.97 -3.49 9.72
N ARG A 30 -6.24 -4.46 9.15
CA ARG A 30 -5.37 -4.26 8.00
C ARG A 30 -6.19 -4.04 6.71
N SER A 31 -5.88 -2.98 5.97
CA SER A 31 -6.17 -2.87 4.53
C SER A 31 -5.20 -3.74 3.74
N GLY A 32 -5.58 -4.18 2.55
CA GLY A 32 -4.65 -4.96 1.76
C GLY A 32 -5.03 -5.16 0.31
N ASN A 33 -4.02 -5.73 -0.35
CA ASN A 33 -4.02 -5.93 -1.78
C ASN A 33 -5.02 -6.95 -2.29
N THR A 34 -5.26 -6.79 -3.58
CA THR A 34 -6.35 -7.39 -4.33
C THR A 34 -6.36 -8.92 -4.20
N GLY A 35 -7.56 -9.47 -4.00
CA GLY A 35 -7.85 -10.90 -3.98
C GLY A 35 -8.33 -11.38 -5.35
N GLY A 36 -8.05 -10.61 -6.40
CA GLY A 36 -8.54 -10.85 -7.76
C GLY A 36 -7.43 -11.30 -8.70
N THR A 37 -7.65 -12.42 -9.39
CA THR A 37 -6.85 -12.83 -10.55
C THR A 37 -7.23 -11.98 -11.77
N TYR A 38 -6.23 -11.34 -12.40
CA TYR A 38 -6.39 -10.72 -13.72
C TYR A 38 -6.09 -11.71 -14.86
N LYS A 39 -5.85 -12.99 -14.53
CA LYS A 39 -5.46 -14.06 -15.45
C LYS A 39 -4.23 -13.69 -16.28
N ASP A 40 -3.24 -13.10 -15.62
CA ASP A 40 -2.03 -12.58 -16.25
C ASP A 40 -0.89 -13.61 -16.31
N GLY A 41 -1.13 -14.85 -15.86
CA GLY A 41 -0.24 -15.99 -16.06
C GLY A 41 0.83 -16.14 -14.98
N TYR A 42 0.78 -15.34 -13.91
CA TYR A 42 1.65 -15.52 -12.74
C TYR A 42 1.11 -16.63 -11.82
N ILE A 43 1.99 -17.18 -10.97
CA ILE A 43 1.67 -18.27 -10.05
C ILE A 43 0.49 -17.94 -9.11
N THR A 44 0.21 -16.64 -8.92
CA THR A 44 -0.97 -16.10 -8.23
C THR A 44 -2.28 -16.69 -8.75
N ASP A 45 -2.40 -16.95 -10.06
CA ASP A 45 -3.65 -17.39 -10.67
C ASP A 45 -4.10 -18.78 -10.20
N ASN A 46 -3.18 -19.61 -9.70
CA ASN A 46 -3.46 -21.00 -9.27
C ASN A 46 -3.18 -21.26 -7.79
N ILE A 47 -2.29 -20.48 -7.15
CA ILE A 47 -1.90 -20.70 -5.75
C ILE A 47 -2.92 -20.10 -4.78
N PHE A 48 -3.60 -19.00 -5.12
CA PHE A 48 -4.50 -18.30 -4.20
C PHE A 48 -5.90 -18.92 -4.07
N ASP A 49 -6.33 -19.74 -5.03
CA ASP A 49 -7.51 -20.60 -4.85
C ASP A 49 -7.28 -21.70 -3.80
N ALA A 50 -6.02 -22.01 -3.48
CA ALA A 50 -5.63 -23.16 -2.66
C ALA A 50 -5.16 -22.81 -1.23
N ILE A 51 -4.96 -21.52 -0.92
CA ILE A 51 -4.46 -21.10 0.39
C ILE A 51 -5.51 -20.23 1.10
N PRO A 52 -6.09 -20.71 2.22
CA PRO A 52 -6.97 -19.87 3.03
C PRO A 52 -6.15 -18.80 3.74
N ASP A 53 -6.48 -17.54 3.45
CA ASP A 53 -6.26 -16.37 4.32
C ASP A 53 -4.80 -16.11 4.76
N THR A 54 -3.87 -16.00 3.81
CA THR A 54 -2.47 -15.57 4.07
C THR A 54 -2.29 -14.06 4.29
N GLY A 55 -3.34 -13.32 4.65
CA GLY A 55 -3.26 -11.86 4.80
C GLY A 55 -3.34 -11.08 3.49
N ILE A 56 -3.83 -11.71 2.41
CA ILE A 56 -4.24 -11.02 1.19
C ILE A 56 -5.73 -10.73 1.35
N ILE A 57 -6.03 -9.51 1.79
CA ILE A 57 -7.39 -9.07 2.03
C ILE A 57 -7.63 -7.87 1.14
N GLN A 58 -8.40 -8.04 0.06
CA GLN A 58 -8.85 -6.92 -0.75
C GLN A 58 -9.87 -6.09 0.02
N ARG A 59 -9.42 -5.06 0.72
CA ARG A 59 -10.29 -4.11 1.42
C ARG A 59 -9.55 -2.84 1.79
N LEU A 60 -10.33 -1.79 1.98
CA LEU A 60 -9.94 -0.58 2.66
C LEU A 60 -10.52 -0.62 4.07
N SER A 61 -9.68 -0.52 5.09
CA SER A 61 -10.08 -0.48 6.49
C SER A 61 -9.89 0.92 7.06
N TYR A 62 -11.00 1.55 7.44
CA TYR A 62 -11.00 2.82 8.18
C TYR A 62 -11.13 2.52 9.67
N ASN A 63 -10.17 2.95 10.48
CA ASN A 63 -10.04 2.56 11.89
C ASN A 63 -10.14 3.76 12.87
N PRO A 64 -11.28 4.48 12.99
CA PRO A 64 -11.41 5.58 13.95
C PRO A 64 -11.84 5.10 15.35
N GLY A 65 -11.57 5.94 16.36
CA GLY A 65 -11.96 5.68 17.75
C GLY A 65 -10.95 4.79 18.50
N TYR A 66 -11.41 4.00 19.47
CA TYR A 66 -10.52 3.12 20.22
C TYR A 66 -10.15 1.89 19.40
N ILE A 67 -8.87 1.70 19.11
CA ILE A 67 -8.37 0.58 18.31
C ILE A 67 -7.33 -0.17 19.11
N LYS A 68 -7.44 -1.49 19.16
CA LYS A 68 -6.49 -2.36 19.83
C LYS A 68 -5.45 -2.87 18.85
N HIS A 69 -4.17 -2.60 19.13
CA HIS A 69 -3.05 -3.15 18.37
C HIS A 69 -2.61 -4.48 18.97
N ASP A 70 -2.05 -5.35 18.14
CA ASP A 70 -1.36 -6.58 18.56
C ASP A 70 0.04 -6.67 17.94
N TRP A 71 0.69 -5.52 17.82
CA TRP A 71 2.04 -5.44 17.26
C TRP A 71 3.06 -5.87 18.31
N ASP A 72 4.00 -6.75 17.93
CA ASP A 72 5.05 -7.29 18.81
C ASP A 72 5.86 -6.20 19.54
N SER A 73 5.96 -5.00 18.96
CA SER A 73 6.64 -3.83 19.54
C SER A 73 5.89 -3.16 20.70
N ASP A 74 4.57 -3.35 20.80
CA ASP A 74 3.72 -2.77 21.87
C ASP A 74 3.73 -3.62 23.15
N SER A 75 4.38 -4.79 23.14
CA SER A 75 4.45 -5.76 24.25
C SER A 75 5.13 -5.26 25.54
N LYS A 76 5.58 -4.00 25.59
CA LYS A 76 6.20 -3.39 26.77
C LYS A 76 5.23 -2.43 27.47
N ASN A 77 4.31 -3.01 28.25
CA ASN A 77 3.57 -2.35 29.35
C ASN A 77 2.53 -1.26 29.01
N LEU A 78 1.86 -1.31 27.86
CA LEU A 78 0.68 -0.46 27.61
C LEU A 78 -0.53 -1.32 27.29
N ASP A 79 -1.69 -0.98 27.85
CA ASP A 79 -2.97 -1.47 27.34
C ASP A 79 -3.00 -1.09 25.86
N MET A 80 -3.01 -2.08 24.98
CA MET A 80 -2.67 -1.95 23.54
C MET A 80 -3.72 -1.15 22.74
N TRP A 81 -4.59 -0.43 23.44
CA TRP A 81 -5.60 0.46 22.91
C TRP A 81 -5.00 1.85 22.63
N ARG A 82 -5.34 2.39 21.46
CA ARG A 82 -5.05 3.76 21.04
C ARG A 82 -6.33 4.42 20.57
N PHE A 83 -6.49 5.70 20.84
CA PHE A 83 -7.62 6.47 20.31
C PHE A 83 -7.18 7.20 19.05
N TYR A 84 -7.81 6.87 17.93
CA TYR A 84 -7.61 7.50 16.64
C TYR A 84 -8.60 8.62 16.44
N GLU A 85 -8.07 9.84 16.35
CA GLU A 85 -8.87 11.04 16.13
C GLU A 85 -9.23 11.20 14.65
N GLU A 86 -10.32 11.89 14.36
CA GLU A 86 -10.76 12.21 12.99
C GLU A 86 -10.62 13.71 12.75
N LYS A 87 -9.38 14.23 12.75
CA LYS A 87 -9.12 15.68 12.63
C LYS A 87 -8.42 16.06 11.33
N GLY A 88 -7.86 15.11 10.59
CA GLY A 88 -7.04 15.40 9.41
C GLY A 88 -5.74 16.13 9.79
N ASN A 89 -5.21 15.85 10.99
CA ASN A 89 -4.02 16.52 11.49
C ASN A 89 -2.75 15.71 11.19
N LEU A 90 -1.98 16.15 10.19
CA LEU A 90 -0.70 15.55 9.77
C LEU A 90 0.38 15.48 10.86
N ASN A 91 0.21 16.18 11.99
CA ASN A 91 1.15 16.12 13.12
C ASN A 91 0.69 15.16 14.23
N SER A 92 -0.49 14.56 14.10
CA SER A 92 -0.97 13.53 15.03
C SER A 92 -0.48 12.17 14.56
N ILE A 93 0.06 11.39 15.49
CA ILE A 93 0.49 10.00 15.25
C ILE A 93 -0.67 8.99 15.31
N TYR A 94 -1.88 9.45 15.66
CA TYR A 94 -3.10 8.64 15.73
C TYR A 94 -4.26 9.44 15.14
N ASP A 95 -4.21 9.74 13.84
CA ASP A 95 -5.30 10.39 13.10
C ASP A 95 -5.81 9.47 12.00
N ALA A 96 -7.03 8.97 12.18
CA ALA A 96 -7.63 8.00 11.28
C ALA A 96 -7.80 8.55 9.86
N ILE A 97 -8.06 9.85 9.70
CA ILE A 97 -8.26 10.45 8.38
C ILE A 97 -6.94 10.40 7.60
N VAL A 98 -5.86 10.89 8.21
CA VAL A 98 -4.56 10.96 7.55
C VAL A 98 -4.03 9.56 7.20
N GLU A 99 -4.08 8.62 8.14
CA GLU A 99 -3.62 7.24 7.89
C GLU A 99 -4.46 6.54 6.82
N PHE A 100 -5.77 6.79 6.83
CA PHE A 100 -6.66 6.21 5.83
C PHE A 100 -6.43 6.81 4.45
N GLU A 101 -6.20 8.11 4.33
CA GLU A 101 -5.88 8.75 3.04
C GLU A 101 -4.59 8.18 2.42
N GLU A 102 -3.52 8.02 3.22
CA GLU A 102 -2.28 7.37 2.75
C GLU A 102 -2.54 5.92 2.33
N THR A 103 -3.26 5.17 3.17
CA THR A 103 -3.59 3.77 2.90
C THR A 103 -4.42 3.63 1.62
N VAL A 104 -5.46 4.45 1.45
CA VAL A 104 -6.31 4.46 0.25
C VAL A 104 -5.48 4.77 -0.99
N ALA A 105 -4.57 5.75 -0.91
CA ALA A 105 -3.67 6.06 -2.01
C ALA A 105 -2.81 4.85 -2.41
N HIS A 106 -2.25 4.15 -1.43
CA HIS A 106 -1.45 2.93 -1.64
C HIS A 106 -2.27 1.80 -2.27
N GLU A 107 -3.40 1.43 -1.67
CA GLU A 107 -4.23 0.29 -2.10
C GLU A 107 -4.90 0.55 -3.46
N ILE A 108 -5.29 1.79 -3.78
CA ILE A 108 -5.79 2.12 -5.13
C ILE A 108 -4.68 2.02 -6.16
N GLU A 109 -3.45 2.42 -5.84
CA GLU A 109 -2.33 2.29 -6.78
C GLU A 109 -2.04 0.82 -7.09
N HIS A 110 -2.24 -0.09 -6.15
CA HIS A 110 -2.17 -1.52 -6.43
C HIS A 110 -3.18 -2.01 -7.48
N GLU A 111 -4.43 -1.53 -7.44
CA GLU A 111 -5.46 -1.84 -8.45
C GLU A 111 -5.07 -1.29 -9.83
N ILE A 112 -4.52 -0.06 -9.88
CA ILE A 112 -4.03 0.56 -11.12
C ILE A 112 -2.85 -0.24 -11.68
N LEU A 113 -1.82 -0.47 -10.87
CA LEU A 113 -0.63 -1.20 -11.31
C LEU A 113 -0.96 -2.61 -11.75
N GLN A 114 -1.90 -3.29 -11.09
CA GLN A 114 -2.30 -4.62 -11.54
C GLN A 114 -3.04 -4.57 -12.88
N ALA A 115 -3.97 -3.63 -13.07
CA ALA A 115 -4.71 -3.48 -14.33
C ALA A 115 -3.83 -3.07 -15.53
N TYR A 116 -2.75 -2.31 -15.28
CA TYR A 116 -1.94 -1.70 -16.35
C TYR A 116 -0.49 -2.20 -16.43
N GLY A 117 0.15 -2.51 -15.31
CA GLY A 117 1.55 -2.95 -15.17
C GLY A 117 1.75 -4.42 -14.81
N GLY A 118 0.69 -5.13 -14.40
CA GLY A 118 0.70 -6.55 -14.07
C GLY A 118 0.85 -6.85 -12.57
N THR A 119 0.47 -8.07 -12.18
CA THR A 119 0.37 -8.49 -10.77
C THR A 119 1.70 -8.41 -10.01
N ALA A 120 2.80 -8.87 -10.61
CA ALA A 120 4.11 -8.84 -9.94
C ALA A 120 4.54 -7.41 -9.56
N TYR A 121 4.28 -6.42 -10.43
CA TYR A 121 4.67 -5.02 -10.18
C TYR A 121 3.88 -4.39 -9.02
N SER A 122 2.59 -4.74 -8.93
CA SER A 122 1.73 -4.37 -7.81
C SER A 122 2.17 -5.07 -6.52
N TRP A 123 2.20 -6.40 -6.51
CA TRP A 123 2.42 -7.21 -5.29
C TRP A 123 3.83 -7.12 -4.71
N GLN A 124 4.82 -6.84 -5.55
CA GLN A 124 6.20 -6.63 -5.09
C GLN A 124 6.49 -5.18 -4.72
N HIS A 125 5.49 -4.30 -4.64
CA HIS A 125 5.69 -2.91 -4.24
C HIS A 125 6.73 -2.24 -5.16
N LYS A 126 6.53 -2.41 -6.48
CA LYS A 126 7.49 -2.04 -7.54
C LYS A 126 8.89 -2.67 -7.40
N GLY A 127 8.95 -3.86 -6.81
CA GLY A 127 10.16 -4.63 -6.56
C GLY A 127 10.86 -4.32 -5.24
N SER A 128 10.33 -3.40 -4.42
CA SER A 128 10.90 -3.10 -3.09
C SER A 128 10.55 -4.15 -2.03
N SER A 129 9.57 -5.03 -2.29
CA SER A 129 9.27 -6.20 -1.47
C SER A 129 9.44 -7.50 -2.28
N TYR A 130 9.57 -8.61 -1.56
CA TYR A 130 9.41 -9.92 -2.19
C TYR A 130 7.98 -10.13 -2.65
N TYR A 131 7.77 -11.06 -3.58
CA TYR A 131 6.42 -11.48 -3.97
C TYR A 131 5.77 -12.33 -2.89
N PHE A 132 6.58 -13.14 -2.20
CA PHE A 132 6.16 -13.87 -1.01
C PHE A 132 7.35 -14.00 -0.05
N PRO A 133 7.17 -13.70 1.26
CA PRO A 133 5.94 -13.33 1.97
C PRO A 133 5.53 -11.84 1.90
N GLN A 134 6.08 -11.04 0.97
CA GLN A 134 5.86 -9.57 0.85
C GLN A 134 6.53 -8.70 1.92
N ASP A 135 7.57 -9.21 2.57
CA ASP A 135 8.48 -8.40 3.38
C ASP A 135 9.41 -7.54 2.50
N THR A 136 9.84 -6.40 3.05
CA THR A 136 10.74 -5.44 2.39
C THR A 136 12.07 -6.11 2.06
N LYS A 137 12.53 -5.99 0.81
CA LYS A 137 13.82 -6.53 0.39
C LYS A 137 14.97 -5.84 1.11
N PRO A 138 16.09 -6.52 1.38
CA PRO A 138 17.27 -5.89 1.98
C PRO A 138 17.82 -4.78 1.08
N VAL A 139 18.43 -3.76 1.70
CA VAL A 139 19.20 -2.77 0.95
C VAL A 139 20.42 -3.44 0.34
N LYS A 140 20.86 -2.97 -0.82
CA LYS A 140 22.03 -3.49 -1.53
C LYS A 140 23.24 -3.67 -0.61
N GLY A 141 23.79 -4.88 -0.58
CA GLY A 141 24.91 -5.29 0.27
C GLY A 141 24.51 -5.81 1.66
N GLU A 142 23.23 -5.74 2.02
CA GLU A 142 22.68 -6.33 3.25
C GLU A 142 21.95 -7.66 2.97
N GLU A 143 22.07 -8.20 1.76
CA GLU A 143 21.36 -9.42 1.38
C GLU A 143 21.94 -10.65 2.10
N THR A 144 21.05 -11.55 2.50
CA THR A 144 21.46 -12.83 3.11
C THR A 144 21.18 -13.98 2.15
N ILE A 145 22.04 -15.01 2.17
CA ILE A 145 21.82 -16.24 1.40
C ILE A 145 20.48 -16.88 1.78
N LYS A 146 20.14 -16.87 3.08
CA LYS A 146 18.86 -17.38 3.59
C LYS A 146 17.67 -16.65 2.96
N GLY A 147 17.72 -15.31 2.91
CA GLY A 147 16.69 -14.50 2.26
C GLY A 147 16.51 -14.91 0.78
N LYS A 148 17.61 -15.01 0.03
CA LYS A 148 17.56 -15.36 -1.41
C LYS A 148 16.94 -16.74 -1.70
N ILE A 149 16.99 -17.69 -0.77
CA ILE A 149 16.43 -19.04 -0.97
C ILE A 149 15.03 -19.22 -0.40
N SER A 150 14.62 -18.40 0.58
CA SER A 150 13.32 -18.55 1.26
C SER A 150 12.21 -17.67 0.68
N HIS A 151 12.55 -16.76 -0.23
CA HIS A 151 11.62 -15.77 -0.77
C HIS A 151 11.37 -16.02 -2.25
N ILE A 152 10.15 -15.71 -2.70
CA ILE A 152 9.81 -15.70 -4.12
C ILE A 152 9.97 -14.26 -4.61
N ASP A 153 10.71 -14.10 -5.71
CA ASP A 153 11.02 -12.80 -6.29
C ASP A 153 10.97 -12.88 -7.82
N TYR A 154 10.26 -11.94 -8.46
CA TYR A 154 10.18 -11.80 -9.92
C TYR A 154 10.83 -10.51 -10.43
N MET A 155 11.34 -9.64 -9.56
CA MET A 155 11.89 -8.34 -9.92
C MET A 155 13.33 -8.21 -9.45
N ASP A 156 14.26 -7.97 -10.38
CA ASP A 156 15.68 -7.77 -10.07
C ASP A 156 15.94 -6.35 -9.55
N THR A 157 15.56 -6.12 -8.30
CA THR A 157 15.65 -4.83 -7.59
C THR A 157 16.02 -5.05 -6.13
N ASP A 158 16.78 -4.12 -5.58
CA ASP A 158 17.14 -4.08 -4.16
C ASP A 158 16.15 -3.23 -3.35
N GLY A 159 16.15 -3.40 -2.03
CA GLY A 159 15.47 -2.48 -1.13
C GLY A 159 16.17 -1.12 -1.04
N GLU A 160 15.42 -0.11 -0.60
CA GLU A 160 15.92 1.26 -0.46
C GLU A 160 15.50 1.88 0.88
N TYR A 161 16.32 2.80 1.40
CA TYR A 161 15.92 3.60 2.55
C TYR A 161 14.89 4.66 2.15
N TYR A 162 14.03 5.03 3.09
CA TYR A 162 13.08 6.11 2.90
C TYR A 162 13.80 7.36 2.36
N PRO A 163 13.28 8.04 1.32
CA PRO A 163 14.00 9.15 0.70
C PRO A 163 13.96 10.38 1.61
N LYS A 164 15.10 11.01 1.87
CA LYS A 164 15.19 12.23 2.69
C LYS A 164 14.72 13.50 1.96
N THR A 165 14.81 13.47 0.64
CA THR A 165 14.51 14.58 -0.27
C THR A 165 13.97 14.02 -1.58
N GLY A 166 13.21 14.83 -2.31
CA GLY A 166 12.61 14.40 -3.58
C GLY A 166 11.30 13.64 -3.39
N GLU A 167 10.89 12.95 -4.45
CA GLU A 167 9.67 12.18 -4.55
C GLU A 167 9.68 10.97 -3.60
N ILE A 168 8.51 10.66 -3.05
CA ILE A 168 8.24 9.44 -2.29
C ILE A 168 7.30 8.62 -3.16
N ASP A 169 7.73 7.43 -3.54
CA ASP A 169 6.87 6.49 -4.26
C ASP A 169 6.09 5.68 -3.24
N LEU A 170 4.79 5.99 -3.06
CA LEU A 170 3.97 5.37 -2.01
C LEU A 170 3.85 3.86 -2.18
N MET A 171 4.05 3.34 -3.38
CA MET A 171 4.01 1.90 -3.60
C MET A 171 5.23 1.16 -3.10
N LYS A 172 6.32 1.84 -2.76
CA LYS A 172 7.52 1.16 -2.30
C LYS A 172 7.54 0.99 -0.80
N TYR A 173 7.97 -0.19 -0.37
CA TYR A 173 8.37 -0.42 1.00
C TYR A 173 9.79 0.07 1.21
N TYR A 174 9.94 0.88 2.25
CA TYR A 174 11.18 1.56 2.57
C TYR A 174 11.75 1.07 3.89
N HIS A 175 13.07 1.05 3.97
CA HIS A 175 13.76 0.90 5.25
C HIS A 175 13.85 2.24 5.98
N ASN A 176 13.61 2.20 7.29
CA ASN A 176 13.92 3.31 8.17
C ASN A 176 15.40 3.25 8.55
N LEU A 177 16.05 4.42 8.57
CA LEU A 177 17.44 4.56 8.99
C LEU A 177 17.49 5.34 10.30
N TYR A 178 18.20 4.79 11.29
CA TYR A 178 18.43 5.41 12.59
C TYR A 178 19.93 5.55 12.86
N ASP A 179 20.31 6.57 13.62
CA ASP A 179 21.70 6.69 14.08
C ASP A 179 22.00 5.75 15.26
N LYS A 180 23.26 5.74 15.71
CA LYS A 180 23.70 4.91 16.84
C LYS A 180 23.01 5.25 18.16
N GLN A 181 22.35 6.41 18.24
CA GLN A 181 21.60 6.88 19.39
C GLN A 181 20.09 6.61 19.25
N GLY A 182 19.67 5.93 18.18
CA GLY A 182 18.27 5.61 17.90
C GLY A 182 17.47 6.78 17.32
N ARG A 183 18.10 7.88 16.91
CA ARG A 183 17.41 9.01 16.30
C ARG A 183 17.14 8.72 14.83
N ALA A 184 15.93 9.02 14.39
CA ALA A 184 15.50 8.91 13.01
C ALA A 184 16.41 9.75 12.09
N ILE A 185 17.11 9.10 11.16
CA ILE A 185 17.84 9.72 10.06
C ILE A 185 16.95 9.77 8.81
N SER A 186 16.17 8.72 8.57
CA SER A 186 15.17 8.66 7.51
C SER A 186 14.04 7.73 7.90
N THR A 187 12.81 8.25 7.96
CA THR A 187 11.62 7.47 8.30
C THR A 187 10.43 7.98 7.50
N SER A 188 9.32 7.23 7.53
CA SER A 188 8.06 7.73 6.98
C SER A 188 7.72 9.11 7.55
N ASP A 189 7.21 9.97 6.67
CA ASP A 189 6.79 11.34 7.00
C ASP A 189 5.59 11.70 6.15
N LEU A 190 4.40 11.50 6.72
CA LEU A 190 3.11 11.81 6.12
C LEU A 190 2.99 13.25 5.63
N ARG A 191 3.73 14.20 6.24
CA ARG A 191 3.71 15.61 5.81
C ARG A 191 4.37 15.81 4.44
N ARG A 192 5.15 14.84 3.97
CA ARG A 192 5.75 14.82 2.64
C ARG A 192 4.98 13.94 1.66
N THR A 193 3.96 13.23 2.12
CA THR A 193 3.05 12.43 1.29
C THR A 193 2.00 13.34 0.69
N VAL A 194 2.31 13.91 -0.48
CA VAL A 194 1.40 14.77 -1.24
C VAL A 194 1.34 14.25 -2.67
N VAL A 195 0.13 14.13 -3.22
CA VAL A 195 -0.07 13.67 -4.60
C VAL A 195 0.64 14.61 -5.58
N SER A 196 1.35 14.04 -6.56
CA SER A 196 1.97 14.87 -7.60
C SER A 196 0.92 15.39 -8.57
N GLU A 197 1.10 16.63 -9.08
CA GLU A 197 0.22 17.19 -10.10
C GLU A 197 0.11 16.28 -11.33
N LYS A 198 1.24 15.65 -11.70
CA LYS A 198 1.30 14.72 -12.83
C LYS A 198 0.43 13.49 -12.61
N ASP A 199 0.36 12.95 -11.40
CA ASP A 199 -0.47 11.78 -11.09
C ASP A 199 -1.96 12.15 -11.12
N VAL A 200 -2.33 13.32 -10.58
CA VAL A 200 -3.71 13.85 -10.68
C VAL A 200 -4.11 14.01 -12.15
N LEU A 201 -3.26 14.63 -12.96
CA LEU A 201 -3.51 14.80 -14.40
C LEU A 201 -3.58 13.46 -15.14
N SER A 202 -2.75 12.49 -14.76
CA SER A 202 -2.75 11.16 -15.37
C SER A 202 -4.01 10.38 -15.02
N LEU A 203 -4.50 10.46 -13.77
CA LEU A 203 -5.78 9.88 -13.35
C LEU A 203 -6.95 10.50 -14.12
N LEU A 204 -6.98 11.83 -14.26
CA LEU A 204 -7.95 12.51 -15.11
C LEU A 204 -7.86 12.02 -16.56
N TRP A 205 -6.66 11.84 -17.09
CA TRP A 205 -6.48 11.36 -18.47
C TRP A 205 -6.91 9.90 -18.67
N LEU A 206 -6.73 9.05 -17.65
CA LEU A 206 -7.20 7.66 -17.66
C LEU A 206 -8.72 7.55 -17.68
N THR A 207 -9.43 8.58 -17.19
CA THR A 207 -10.88 8.65 -17.42
C THR A 207 -11.11 8.95 -18.91
N LYS A 208 -11.49 7.92 -19.68
CA LYS A 208 -11.79 8.07 -21.11
C LYS A 208 -12.96 9.02 -21.30
N PHE A 209 -12.65 10.28 -21.61
CA PHE A 209 -13.65 11.25 -22.03
C PHE A 209 -13.96 11.06 -23.51
N LYS A 210 -15.21 10.70 -23.81
CA LYS A 210 -15.72 10.82 -25.18
C LYS A 210 -16.34 12.21 -25.32
N ILE A 211 -15.68 13.09 -26.05
CA ILE A 211 -16.26 14.36 -26.49
C ILE A 211 -17.17 14.00 -27.67
N THR A 212 -18.48 14.24 -27.50
CA THR A 212 -19.50 14.07 -28.54
C THR A 212 -20.02 15.41 -29.01
#